data_AF-A0A1V6DWS0-F1
#
_entry.id   AF-A0A1V6DWS0-F1
#
_cell.length_a   1.000
_cell.length_b   1.000
_cell.length_c   1.000
_cell.angle_alpha   90.00
_cell.angle_beta   90.00
_cell.angle_gamma   90.00
#
_symmetry.space_group_name_H-M   'P 1'
#
loop_
_entity.id
_entity.type
_entity.pdbx_description
1 polymer ?
#
loop_
_entity_poly.entity_id
_entity_poly.type
_entity_poly.pdbx_seq_one_letter_code
_entity_poly.pdbx_strand_id
1 'polypeptide(L)'
;MQSVFKWKKIFFSLLALNFVLSAFVPFLIKSDFLGLSEEAVEVLIIALLLILAYVVNFLYLREVGRLKRYQVNLEDRLQDTFKYIGSVNLQIEEMRQAFANFKKYPESKKDIRTVFIYFSEKILSIVNADWVILRIIDIKTGRTIRDGTFTRNNQKINHFKFDNQEILSGQCRSEQCTIVKSDQENLNIKACCILPSKLNGRDQEFFVRSMVNQLEMMFIVFSSLSNRKVGNSKNRIKKK
;
A
#
# COMPACT_ATOMS: atom_id res chain seq x y z
N MET A 1 14.60 24.66 -7.06
CA MET A 1 15.81 25.03 -6.31
C MET A 1 16.56 26.24 -6.89
N GLN A 2 16.76 26.35 -8.21
CA GLN A 2 17.50 27.49 -8.81
C GLN A 2 16.86 28.87 -8.56
N SER A 3 15.54 28.99 -8.47
CA SER A 3 14.85 30.25 -8.18
C SER A 3 15.16 30.78 -6.78
N VAL A 4 15.16 29.93 -5.76
CA VAL A 4 15.42 30.31 -4.35
C VAL A 4 16.83 30.85 -4.15
N PHE A 5 17.82 30.28 -4.85
CA PHE A 5 19.18 30.79 -4.85
C PHE A 5 19.30 32.18 -5.49
N LYS A 6 18.52 32.45 -6.55
CA LYS A 6 18.47 33.79 -7.17
C LYS A 6 17.88 34.82 -6.20
N TRP A 7 16.78 34.49 -5.51
CA TRP A 7 16.16 35.37 -4.51
C TRP A 7 17.07 35.66 -3.31
N LYS A 8 17.84 34.67 -2.83
CA LYS A 8 18.87 34.90 -1.80
C LYS A 8 19.94 35.88 -2.26
N LYS A 9 20.47 35.70 -3.48
CA LYS A 9 21.49 36.62 -4.04
C LYS A 9 20.96 38.04 -4.19
N ILE A 10 19.72 38.20 -4.67
CA ILE A 10 19.06 39.50 -4.80
C ILE A 10 18.88 40.16 -3.42
N PHE A 11 18.45 39.41 -2.42
CA PHE A 11 18.29 39.91 -1.05
C PHE A 11 19.61 40.41 -0.46
N PHE A 12 20.67 39.59 -0.49
CA PHE A 12 21.97 39.99 0.04
C PHE A 12 22.57 41.16 -0.75
N SER A 13 22.33 41.22 -2.07
CA SER A 13 22.75 42.34 -2.91
C SER A 13 22.04 43.64 -2.55
N LEU A 14 20.72 43.60 -2.29
CA LEU A 14 19.94 44.77 -1.87
C LEU A 14 20.36 45.27 -0.48
N LEU A 15 20.63 44.35 0.45
CA LEU A 15 21.06 44.69 1.81
C LEU A 15 22.47 45.30 1.80
N ALA A 16 23.38 44.71 1.02
CA ALA A 16 24.72 45.28 0.81
C ALA A 16 24.67 46.68 0.18
N LEU A 17 23.82 46.87 -0.84
CA LEU A 17 23.63 48.18 -1.46
C LEU A 17 23.09 49.22 -0.47
N ASN A 18 22.11 48.85 0.36
CA ASN A 18 21.56 49.72 1.40
C ASN A 18 22.64 50.13 2.42
N PHE A 19 23.48 49.18 2.85
CA PHE A 19 24.57 49.45 3.77
C PHE A 19 25.62 50.41 3.17
N VAL A 20 25.97 50.21 1.90
CA VAL A 20 26.87 51.11 1.16
C VAL A 20 26.25 52.50 1.07
N LEU A 21 24.99 52.62 0.65
CA LEU A 21 24.28 53.90 0.58
C LEU A 21 24.27 54.61 1.93
N SER A 22 23.97 53.90 3.02
CA SER A 22 23.96 54.45 4.38
C SER A 22 25.31 55.03 4.79
N ALA A 23 26.42 54.41 4.39
CA ALA A 23 27.77 54.90 4.68
C ALA A 23 28.14 56.14 3.84
N PHE A 24 27.52 56.33 2.68
CA PHE A 24 27.77 57.46 1.78
C PHE A 24 26.85 58.67 2.04
N VAL A 25 25.75 58.51 2.79
CA VAL A 25 24.83 59.62 3.15
C VAL A 25 25.55 60.85 3.73
N PRO A 26 26.48 60.72 4.71
CA PRO A 26 27.17 61.87 5.31
C PRO A 26 28.04 62.65 4.31
N PHE A 27 28.44 62.01 3.20
CA PHE A 27 29.28 62.63 2.18
C PHE A 27 28.48 63.30 1.06
N LEU A 28 27.23 62.86 0.86
CA LEU A 28 26.33 63.30 -0.21
C LEU A 28 25.54 64.55 0.15
N ILE A 29 25.24 64.75 1.44
CA ILE A 29 24.49 65.90 1.94
C ILE A 29 25.53 66.89 2.44
N LYS A 30 25.71 68.00 1.73
CA LYS A 30 26.62 69.11 2.09
C LYS A 30 25.96 70.48 1.96
N SER A 31 24.63 70.50 1.81
CA SER A 31 23.87 71.71 1.51
C SER A 31 22.60 71.73 2.33
N ASP A 32 22.29 72.90 2.91
CA ASP A 32 21.00 73.15 3.55
C ASP A 32 19.86 72.88 2.58
N PHE A 33 19.12 71.81 2.84
CA PHE A 33 17.97 71.42 2.03
C PHE A 33 16.70 71.74 2.83
N LEU A 34 15.79 72.53 2.24
CA LEU A 34 14.46 72.81 2.81
C LEU A 34 14.44 73.47 4.21
N GLY A 35 15.50 74.19 4.61
CA GLY A 35 15.53 74.92 5.88
C GLY A 35 15.71 74.04 7.13
N LEU A 36 16.05 72.77 6.95
CA LEU A 36 16.46 71.86 8.01
C LEU A 36 17.99 71.87 8.13
N SER A 37 18.51 71.67 9.34
CA SER A 37 19.94 71.48 9.54
C SER A 37 20.41 70.20 8.82
N GLU A 38 21.61 70.26 8.25
CA GLU A 38 22.29 69.15 7.59
C GLU A 38 22.22 67.84 8.41
N GLU A 39 22.47 67.95 9.72
CA GLU A 39 22.42 66.85 10.69
C GLU A 39 21.02 66.21 10.78
N ALA A 40 19.95 67.02 10.75
CA ALA A 40 18.59 66.51 10.85
C ALA A 40 18.18 65.74 9.58
N VAL A 41 18.61 66.22 8.41
CA VAL A 41 18.34 65.57 7.12
C VAL A 41 19.11 64.25 7.02
N GLU A 42 20.37 64.22 7.45
CA GLU A 42 21.19 63.00 7.48
C GLU A 42 20.56 61.92 8.36
N VAL A 43 20.21 62.26 9.61
CA VAL A 43 19.58 61.32 10.55
C VAL A 43 18.25 60.79 10.00
N LEU A 44 17.45 61.64 9.36
CA LEU A 44 16.18 61.25 8.76
C LEU A 44 16.35 60.26 7.60
N ILE A 45 17.35 60.46 6.74
CA ILE A 45 17.64 59.55 5.63
C ILE A 45 18.20 58.22 6.14
N ILE A 46 19.11 58.24 7.11
CA ILE A 46 19.64 57.01 7.74
C ILE A 46 18.50 56.23 8.41
N ALA A 47 17.61 56.90 9.13
CA ALA A 47 16.45 56.28 9.75
C ALA A 47 15.53 55.62 8.70
N LEU A 48 15.30 56.28 7.56
CA LEU A 48 14.49 55.73 6.47
C LEU A 48 15.16 54.51 5.81
N LEU A 49 16.48 54.54 5.60
CA LEU A 49 17.25 53.41 5.09
C LEU A 49 17.22 52.20 6.03
N LEU A 50 17.30 52.43 7.35
CA LEU A 50 17.18 51.40 8.38
C LEU A 50 15.78 50.77 8.41
N ILE A 51 14.71 51.58 8.30
CA ILE A 51 13.34 51.07 8.20
C ILE A 51 13.20 50.18 6.97
N LEU A 52 13.73 50.62 5.82
CA LEU A 52 13.69 49.85 4.58
C LEU A 52 14.45 48.52 4.73
N ALA A 53 15.64 48.53 5.35
CA ALA A 53 16.40 47.32 5.62
C ALA A 53 15.63 46.35 6.54
N TYR A 54 14.97 46.88 7.58
CA TYR A 54 14.15 46.08 8.48
C TYR A 54 12.97 45.41 7.77
N VAL A 55 12.23 46.15 6.94
CA VAL A 55 11.10 45.62 6.16
C VAL A 55 11.56 44.51 5.21
N VAL A 56 12.68 44.72 4.51
CA VAL A 56 13.25 43.73 3.60
C VAL A 56 13.64 42.45 4.36
N ASN A 57 14.27 42.57 5.54
CA ASN A 57 14.62 41.43 6.38
C ASN A 57 13.38 40.69 6.92
N PHE A 58 12.34 41.41 7.31
CA PHE A 58 11.09 40.82 7.78
C PHE A 58 10.40 39.99 6.69
N LEU A 59 10.32 40.51 5.46
CA LEU A 59 9.77 39.79 4.32
C LEU A 59 10.59 38.53 3.98
N TYR A 60 11.92 38.62 4.08
CA TYR A 60 12.81 37.48 3.87
C TYR A 60 12.58 36.37 4.90
N LEU A 61 12.53 36.71 6.19
CA LEU A 61 12.28 35.73 7.25
C LEU A 61 10.91 35.06 7.11
N ARG A 62 9.89 35.83 6.69
CA ARG A 62 8.54 35.31 6.42
C ARG A 62 8.53 34.28 5.29
N GLU A 63 9.22 34.55 4.17
CA GLU A 63 9.31 33.62 3.05
C GLU A 63 10.13 32.37 3.39
N VAL A 64 11.23 32.52 4.14
CA VAL A 64 12.02 31.38 4.62
C VAL A 64 11.18 30.47 5.51
N GLY A 65 10.37 31.03 6.42
CA GLY A 65 9.44 30.27 7.25
C GLY A 65 8.36 29.55 6.43
N ARG A 66 7.86 30.17 5.36
CA ARG A 66 6.90 29.53 4.44
C ARG A 66 7.54 28.36 3.68
N LEU A 67 8.76 28.55 3.16
CA LEU A 67 9.50 27.49 2.47
C LEU A 67 9.79 26.31 3.39
N LYS A 68 10.22 26.57 4.62
CA LYS A 68 10.52 25.51 5.60
C LYS A 68 9.30 24.65 5.90
N ARG A 69 8.13 25.27 6.09
CA ARG A 69 6.85 24.55 6.26
C ARG A 69 6.47 23.71 5.04
N TYR A 70 6.68 24.25 3.85
CA TYR A 70 6.43 23.50 2.61
C TYR A 70 7.35 22.29 2.48
N GLN A 71 8.62 22.44 2.90
CA GLN A 71 9.60 21.37 2.88
C GLN A 71 9.24 20.23 3.84
N VAL A 72 8.84 20.56 5.08
CA VAL A 72 8.37 19.57 6.07
C VAL A 72 7.14 18.80 5.57
N ASN A 73 6.13 19.51 5.05
CA ASN A 73 4.93 18.86 4.48
C ASN A 73 5.27 17.94 3.29
N LEU A 74 6.24 18.32 2.46
CA LEU A 74 6.73 17.47 1.37
C LEU A 74 7.43 16.22 1.89
N GLU A 75 8.25 16.35 2.93
CA GLU A 75 8.94 15.24 3.57
C GLU A 75 7.95 14.26 4.21
N ASP A 76 6.94 14.76 4.91
CA ASP A 76 5.85 13.95 5.48
C ASP A 76 5.11 13.17 4.38
N ARG A 77 4.69 13.84 3.31
CA ARG A 77 4.02 13.19 2.16
C ARG A 77 4.89 12.15 1.48
N LEU A 78 6.18 12.41 1.37
CA LEU A 78 7.15 11.51 0.76
C LEU A 78 7.40 10.29 1.65
N GLN A 79 7.48 10.48 2.97
CA GLN A 79 7.55 9.40 3.94
C GLN A 79 6.29 8.53 3.94
N ASP A 80 5.10 9.13 3.87
CA ASP A 80 3.83 8.40 3.74
C ASP A 80 3.78 7.61 2.43
N THR A 81 4.25 8.21 1.34
CA THR A 81 4.36 7.53 0.04
C THR A 81 5.33 6.35 0.11
N PHE A 82 6.49 6.51 0.76
CA PHE A 82 7.45 5.42 0.96
C PHE A 82 6.92 4.33 1.89
N LYS A 83 6.17 4.69 2.93
CA LYS A 83 5.50 3.74 3.82
C LYS A 83 4.46 2.92 3.04
N TYR A 84 3.68 3.57 2.19
CA TYR A 84 2.73 2.91 1.30
C TYR A 84 3.45 1.96 0.32
N ILE A 85 4.48 2.44 -0.40
CA ILE A 85 5.27 1.61 -1.32
C ILE A 85 5.93 0.44 -0.57
N GLY A 86 6.49 0.68 0.61
CA GLY A 86 7.09 -0.35 1.46
C GLY A 86 6.08 -1.40 1.89
N SER A 87 4.87 -0.99 2.28
CA SER A 87 3.79 -1.91 2.66
C SER A 87 3.29 -2.76 1.48
N VAL A 88 3.17 -2.17 0.30
CA VAL A 88 2.78 -2.87 -0.93
C VAL A 88 3.88 -3.85 -1.36
N ASN A 89 5.15 -3.46 -1.30
CA ASN A 89 6.27 -4.35 -1.61
C ASN A 89 6.36 -5.53 -0.65
N LEU A 90 6.10 -5.31 0.65
CA LEU A 90 6.05 -6.39 1.63
C LEU A 90 4.93 -7.38 1.33
N GLN A 91 3.75 -6.89 0.94
CA GLN A 91 2.63 -7.75 0.51
C GLN A 91 2.94 -8.52 -0.78
N ILE A 92 3.63 -7.92 -1.75
CA ILE A 92 4.06 -8.61 -2.99
C ILE A 92 5.10 -9.69 -2.68
N GLU A 93 6.07 -9.43 -1.80
CA GLU A 93 7.07 -10.44 -1.41
C GLU A 93 6.42 -11.56 -0.59
N GLU A 94 5.45 -11.26 0.27
CA GLU A 94 4.65 -12.28 0.96
C GLU A 94 3.84 -13.14 -0.03
N MET A 95 3.27 -12.55 -1.08
CA MET A 95 2.66 -13.32 -2.17
C MET A 95 3.69 -14.21 -2.85
N ARG A 96 4.85 -13.69 -3.23
CA ARG A 96 5.91 -14.44 -3.90
C ARG A 96 6.41 -15.61 -3.04
N GLN A 97 6.63 -15.38 -1.75
CA GLN A 97 7.02 -16.43 -0.80
C GLN A 97 5.90 -17.45 -0.59
N ALA A 98 4.63 -17.01 -0.57
CA ALA A 98 3.49 -17.91 -0.49
C ALA A 98 3.40 -18.89 -1.67
N PHE A 99 3.85 -18.46 -2.84
CA PHE A 99 3.94 -19.32 -4.02
C PHE A 99 5.23 -20.15 -4.08
N ALA A 100 6.36 -19.63 -3.58
CA ALA A 100 7.67 -20.29 -3.64
C ALA A 100 7.85 -21.45 -2.63
N ASN A 101 7.07 -21.48 -1.54
CA ASN A 101 7.22 -22.50 -0.49
C ASN A 101 6.88 -23.93 -0.94
N PHE A 102 6.16 -24.11 -2.07
CA PHE A 102 5.87 -25.42 -2.63
C PHE A 102 6.93 -25.81 -3.67
N LYS A 103 8.06 -26.37 -3.20
CA LYS A 103 9.13 -26.91 -4.08
C LYS A 103 8.65 -28.05 -5.00
N LYS A 104 7.56 -28.72 -4.65
CA LYS A 104 6.94 -29.80 -5.43
C LYS A 104 5.42 -29.74 -5.32
N TYR A 105 4.74 -30.19 -6.37
CA TYR A 105 3.29 -30.33 -6.38
C TYR A 105 2.82 -31.42 -5.40
N PRO A 106 1.62 -31.29 -4.82
CA PRO A 106 1.07 -32.28 -3.91
C PRO A 106 0.80 -33.62 -4.62
N GLU A 107 1.29 -34.73 -4.05
CA GLU A 107 1.14 -36.07 -4.61
C GLU A 107 0.26 -36.99 -3.77
N SER A 108 0.15 -36.71 -2.47
CA SER A 108 -0.64 -37.50 -1.53
C SER A 108 -1.80 -36.69 -0.94
N LYS A 109 -2.81 -37.40 -0.41
CA LYS A 109 -3.94 -36.77 0.30
C LYS A 109 -3.48 -35.92 1.50
N LYS A 110 -2.34 -36.29 2.11
CA LYS A 110 -1.71 -35.55 3.21
C LYS A 110 -1.10 -34.24 2.71
N ASP A 111 -0.40 -34.26 1.58
CA ASP A 111 0.23 -33.06 1.01
C ASP A 111 -0.82 -32.01 0.67
N ILE A 112 -1.90 -32.41 -0.01
CA ILE A 112 -2.98 -31.46 -0.35
C ILE A 112 -3.71 -30.96 0.91
N ARG A 113 -3.75 -31.73 2.02
CA ARG A 113 -4.26 -31.22 3.31
C ARG A 113 -3.34 -30.12 3.85
N THR A 114 -2.02 -30.32 3.78
CA THR A 114 -1.03 -29.31 4.16
C THR A 114 -1.17 -28.05 3.31
N VAL A 115 -1.45 -28.20 2.01
CA VAL A 115 -1.72 -27.06 1.10
C VAL A 115 -2.93 -26.25 1.58
N PHE A 116 -4.04 -26.90 1.93
CA PHE A 116 -5.22 -26.19 2.46
C PHE A 116 -4.91 -25.45 3.77
N ILE A 117 -4.22 -26.11 4.72
CA ILE A 117 -3.82 -25.50 5.98
C ILE A 117 -2.95 -24.26 5.71
N TYR A 118 -1.92 -24.42 4.87
CA TYR A 118 -1.00 -23.34 4.53
C TYR A 118 -1.72 -22.12 3.94
N PHE A 119 -2.57 -22.32 2.93
CA PHE A 119 -3.31 -21.20 2.34
C PHE A 119 -4.29 -20.58 3.32
N SER A 120 -4.93 -21.38 4.17
CA SER A 120 -5.83 -20.85 5.20
C SER A 120 -5.11 -19.98 6.21
N GLU A 121 -3.91 -20.37 6.67
CA GLU A 121 -3.09 -19.60 7.59
C GLU A 121 -2.65 -18.27 6.96
N LYS A 122 -2.25 -18.29 5.68
CA LYS A 122 -1.86 -17.08 4.95
C LYS A 122 -3.04 -16.14 4.69
N ILE A 123 -4.21 -16.67 4.37
CA ILE A 123 -5.42 -15.86 4.23
C ILE A 123 -5.78 -15.24 5.58
N LEU A 124 -5.77 -16.03 6.65
CA LEU A 124 -6.05 -15.56 8.01
C LEU A 124 -4.99 -14.60 8.55
N SER A 125 -3.75 -14.59 8.04
CA SER A 125 -2.74 -13.62 8.50
C SER A 125 -2.96 -12.24 7.88
N ILE A 126 -3.44 -12.17 6.63
CA ILE A 126 -3.64 -10.91 5.91
C ILE A 126 -5.04 -10.35 6.11
N VAL A 127 -6.05 -11.22 6.07
CA VAL A 127 -7.43 -10.85 6.36
C VAL A 127 -7.62 -10.95 7.86
N ASN A 128 -7.99 -9.84 8.51
CA ASN A 128 -8.36 -9.85 9.93
C ASN A 128 -9.75 -10.50 10.13
N ALA A 129 -9.81 -11.81 9.90
CA ALA A 129 -11.00 -12.63 10.01
C ALA A 129 -10.78 -13.74 11.06
N ASP A 130 -11.87 -14.12 11.74
CA ASP A 130 -11.84 -15.18 12.74
C ASP A 130 -11.77 -16.58 12.12
N TRP A 131 -12.25 -16.72 10.89
CA TRP A 131 -12.25 -17.98 10.17
C TRP A 131 -12.25 -17.85 8.66
N VAL A 132 -11.88 -18.96 8.01
CA VAL A 132 -11.94 -19.13 6.58
C VAL A 132 -12.41 -20.54 6.25
N ILE A 133 -13.27 -20.66 5.24
CA ILE A 133 -13.63 -21.94 4.64
C ILE A 133 -13.05 -21.98 3.24
N LEU A 134 -12.22 -22.98 2.97
CA LEU A 134 -11.72 -23.28 1.64
C LEU A 134 -12.49 -24.47 1.09
N ARG A 135 -13.07 -24.32 -0.10
CA ARG A 135 -13.91 -25.35 -0.72
C ARG A 135 -13.58 -25.51 -2.20
N ILE A 136 -13.50 -26.76 -2.65
CA ILE A 136 -13.39 -27.15 -4.04
C ILE A 136 -14.72 -27.78 -4.45
N ILE A 137 -15.37 -27.20 -5.45
CA ILE A 137 -16.69 -27.59 -5.92
C ILE A 137 -16.57 -28.08 -7.36
N ASP A 138 -17.18 -29.21 -7.68
CA ASP A 138 -17.42 -29.64 -9.05
C ASP A 138 -18.56 -28.80 -9.64
N ILE A 139 -18.30 -28.03 -10.69
CA ILE A 139 -19.26 -27.10 -11.28
C ILE A 139 -20.40 -27.85 -11.97
N LYS A 140 -20.13 -29.02 -12.55
CA LYS A 140 -21.13 -29.80 -13.28
C LYS A 140 -22.14 -30.47 -12.35
N THR A 141 -21.64 -31.03 -11.25
CA THR A 141 -22.49 -31.76 -10.30
C THR A 141 -22.96 -30.90 -9.13
N GLY A 142 -22.37 -29.72 -8.93
CA GLY A 142 -22.58 -28.87 -7.77
C GLY A 142 -22.07 -29.48 -6.46
N ARG A 143 -21.33 -30.60 -6.51
CA ARG A 143 -20.88 -31.32 -5.32
C ARG A 143 -19.56 -30.78 -4.80
N THR A 144 -19.42 -30.72 -3.48
CA THR A 144 -18.13 -30.45 -2.83
C THR A 144 -17.21 -31.64 -3.03
N ILE A 145 -16.09 -31.43 -3.70
CA ILE A 145 -15.04 -32.45 -3.85
C ILE A 145 -14.18 -32.48 -2.59
N ARG A 146 -13.88 -31.30 -2.04
CA ARG A 146 -13.08 -31.16 -0.83
C ARG A 146 -13.35 -29.84 -0.14
N ASP A 147 -13.38 -29.84 1.18
CA ASP A 147 -13.49 -28.64 1.99
C ASP A 147 -12.56 -28.68 3.20
N GLY A 148 -12.34 -27.51 3.78
CA GLY A 148 -11.67 -27.34 5.06
C GLY A 148 -12.11 -26.03 5.71
N THR A 149 -12.46 -26.12 6.99
CA THR A 149 -12.77 -24.97 7.84
C THR A 149 -11.61 -24.72 8.77
N PHE A 150 -11.12 -23.48 8.78
CA PHE A 150 -9.95 -23.08 9.54
C PHE A 150 -10.27 -21.84 10.35
N THR A 151 -9.72 -21.78 11.56
CA THR A 151 -10.06 -20.76 12.56
C THR A 151 -8.79 -20.14 13.10
N ARG A 152 -8.85 -18.84 13.43
CA ARG A 152 -7.78 -18.18 14.16
C ARG A 152 -7.85 -18.64 15.63
N ASN A 153 -6.71 -19.04 16.19
CA ASN A 153 -6.56 -19.42 17.59
C ASN A 153 -7.51 -20.55 18.07
N ASN A 154 -7.95 -21.46 17.19
CA ASN A 154 -8.82 -22.60 17.54
C ASN A 154 -10.14 -22.22 18.25
N GLN A 155 -10.69 -21.02 17.99
CA GLN A 155 -11.96 -20.63 18.58
C GLN A 155 -13.10 -21.53 18.04
N LYS A 156 -14.12 -21.79 18.86
CA LYS A 156 -15.35 -22.48 18.41
C LYS A 156 -16.19 -21.50 17.60
N ILE A 157 -16.53 -21.88 16.38
CA ILE A 157 -17.19 -20.98 15.44
C ILE A 157 -18.51 -21.58 14.99
N ASN A 158 -19.58 -20.83 15.24
CA ASN A 158 -20.87 -21.05 14.60
C ASN A 158 -20.82 -20.42 13.21
N HIS A 159 -20.34 -21.18 12.22
CA HIS A 159 -20.44 -20.76 10.84
C HIS A 159 -21.76 -21.29 10.25
N PHE A 160 -22.42 -20.46 9.45
CA PHE A 160 -23.61 -20.87 8.72
C PHE A 160 -23.25 -21.94 7.69
N LYS A 161 -24.17 -22.86 7.43
CA LYS A 161 -23.98 -23.88 6.38
C LYS A 161 -24.18 -23.22 5.03
N PHE A 162 -23.10 -23.08 4.25
CA PHE A 162 -23.15 -22.49 2.91
C PHE A 162 -23.52 -23.53 1.86
N ASP A 163 -24.59 -23.25 1.11
CA ASP A 163 -24.97 -24.07 -0.05
C ASP A 163 -24.03 -23.80 -1.25
N ASN A 164 -23.78 -24.82 -2.05
CA ASN A 164 -22.86 -24.71 -3.16
C ASN A 164 -23.42 -23.84 -4.30
N GLN A 165 -24.74 -23.77 -4.50
CA GLN A 165 -25.30 -22.88 -5.52
C GLN A 165 -25.15 -21.41 -5.13
N GLU A 166 -25.25 -21.10 -3.83
CA GLU A 166 -25.01 -19.76 -3.28
C GLU A 166 -23.54 -19.35 -3.44
N ILE A 167 -22.63 -20.27 -3.15
CA ILE A 167 -21.19 -20.04 -3.36
C ILE A 167 -20.89 -19.77 -4.83
N LEU A 168 -21.42 -20.58 -5.74
CA LEU A 168 -21.17 -20.46 -7.18
C LEU A 168 -21.81 -19.20 -7.78
N SER A 169 -23.01 -18.82 -7.35
CA SER A 169 -23.67 -17.57 -7.76
C SER A 169 -23.00 -16.32 -7.15
N GLY A 170 -22.17 -16.48 -6.12
CA GLY A 170 -21.50 -15.38 -5.43
C GLY A 170 -22.43 -14.56 -4.55
N GLN A 171 -23.63 -15.08 -4.27
CA GLN A 171 -24.60 -14.43 -3.40
C GLN A 171 -24.50 -15.04 -2.00
N CYS A 172 -23.93 -14.30 -1.05
CA CYS A 172 -24.00 -14.72 0.35
C CYS A 172 -25.28 -14.18 0.99
N ARG A 173 -26.10 -15.05 1.58
CA ARG A 173 -27.38 -14.67 2.25
C ARG A 173 -27.20 -13.70 3.43
N SER A 174 -26.00 -13.61 3.98
CA SER A 174 -25.65 -12.71 5.08
C SER A 174 -24.76 -11.59 4.56
N GLU A 175 -25.08 -10.34 4.91
CA GLU A 175 -24.24 -9.16 4.64
C GLU A 175 -22.85 -9.23 5.30
N GLN A 176 -22.65 -10.20 6.20
CA GLN A 176 -21.42 -10.44 6.95
C GLN A 176 -20.57 -11.56 6.34
N CYS A 177 -20.66 -11.78 5.02
CA CYS A 177 -19.93 -12.87 4.39
C CYS A 177 -19.39 -12.44 3.03
N THR A 178 -18.11 -12.78 2.80
CA THR A 178 -17.45 -12.58 1.51
C THR A 178 -17.11 -13.92 0.90
N ILE A 179 -17.48 -14.10 -0.36
CA ILE A 179 -17.13 -15.28 -1.15
C ILE A 179 -16.17 -14.84 -2.26
N VAL A 180 -14.97 -15.41 -2.25
CA VAL A 180 -13.97 -15.21 -3.31
C VAL A 180 -13.81 -16.51 -4.07
N LYS A 181 -14.12 -16.49 -5.37
CA LYS A 181 -14.01 -17.64 -6.28
C LYS A 181 -12.70 -17.55 -7.07
N SER A 182 -12.21 -18.69 -7.53
CA SER A 182 -11.18 -18.72 -8.56
C SER A 182 -11.67 -18.07 -9.86
N ASP A 183 -10.76 -17.66 -10.72
CA ASP A 183 -11.09 -16.96 -11.97
C ASP A 183 -11.16 -17.92 -13.17
N GLN A 184 -10.50 -19.09 -13.11
CA GLN A 184 -10.42 -19.99 -14.26
C GLN A 184 -11.81 -20.56 -14.62
N GLU A 185 -12.23 -20.39 -15.88
CA GLU A 185 -13.55 -20.84 -16.36
C GLU A 185 -13.47 -22.14 -17.17
N ASN A 186 -12.29 -22.51 -17.66
CA ASN A 186 -12.09 -23.65 -18.56
C ASN A 186 -12.06 -25.02 -17.86
N LEU A 187 -12.47 -25.07 -16.59
CA LEU A 187 -12.33 -26.23 -15.72
C LEU A 187 -13.67 -26.58 -15.08
N ASN A 188 -13.93 -27.87 -14.91
CA ASN A 188 -15.17 -28.35 -14.26
C ASN A 188 -15.09 -28.28 -12.73
N ILE A 189 -14.07 -27.62 -12.18
CA ILE A 189 -13.90 -27.44 -10.74
C ILE A 189 -13.72 -25.96 -10.45
N LYS A 190 -14.14 -25.54 -9.26
CA LYS A 190 -13.98 -24.18 -8.77
C LYS A 190 -13.46 -24.19 -7.34
N ALA A 191 -12.38 -23.46 -7.07
CA ALA A 191 -11.97 -23.19 -5.71
C ALA A 191 -12.68 -21.93 -5.19
N CYS A 192 -13.09 -21.97 -3.93
CA CYS A 192 -13.82 -20.90 -3.27
C CYS A 192 -13.26 -20.69 -1.86
N CYS A 193 -13.18 -19.42 -1.46
CA CYS A 193 -12.85 -18.98 -0.11
C CYS A 193 -14.05 -18.22 0.46
N ILE A 194 -14.45 -18.56 1.68
CA ILE A 194 -15.59 -17.93 2.38
C ILE A 194 -15.07 -17.37 3.70
N LEU A 195 -15.41 -16.11 3.97
CA LEU A 195 -14.92 -15.32 5.10
C LEU A 195 -16.08 -14.61 5.82
N PRO A 196 -16.02 -14.40 7.16
CA PRO A 196 -17.05 -13.70 7.96
C PRO A 196 -16.98 -12.17 7.87
N SER A 197 -16.05 -11.61 7.12
CA SER A 197 -15.83 -10.18 7.05
C SER A 197 -15.77 -9.71 5.61
N LYS A 198 -16.23 -8.47 5.38
CA LYS A 198 -15.98 -7.77 4.12
C LYS A 198 -14.50 -7.50 3.99
N LEU A 199 -13.97 -7.69 2.80
CA LEU A 199 -12.59 -7.33 2.49
C LEU A 199 -12.50 -5.80 2.41
N ASN A 200 -11.56 -5.22 3.14
CA ASN A 200 -11.49 -3.77 3.36
C ASN A 200 -10.81 -3.02 2.20
N GLY A 201 -10.38 -3.71 1.14
CA GLY A 201 -9.75 -3.10 -0.03
C GLY A 201 -9.46 -4.06 -1.17
N ARG A 202 -9.17 -3.50 -2.36
CA ARG A 202 -8.86 -4.27 -3.59
C ARG A 202 -7.65 -5.19 -3.42
N ASP A 203 -6.67 -4.80 -2.62
CA ASP A 203 -5.44 -5.56 -2.43
C ASP A 203 -5.70 -6.86 -1.63
N GLN A 204 -6.56 -6.80 -0.61
CA GLN A 204 -6.95 -7.99 0.15
C GLN A 204 -7.74 -8.97 -0.72
N GLU A 205 -8.66 -8.46 -1.55
CA GLU A 205 -9.39 -9.29 -2.50
C GLU A 205 -8.45 -9.93 -3.54
N PHE A 206 -7.52 -9.15 -4.11
CA PHE A 206 -6.52 -9.65 -5.04
C PHE A 206 -5.65 -10.75 -4.42
N PHE A 207 -5.22 -10.56 -3.17
CA PHE A 207 -4.44 -11.55 -2.44
C PHE A 207 -5.21 -12.85 -2.23
N VAL A 208 -6.42 -12.77 -1.65
CA VAL A 208 -7.26 -13.95 -1.37
C VAL A 208 -7.58 -14.67 -2.68
N ARG A 209 -7.95 -13.94 -3.73
CA ARG A 209 -8.24 -14.49 -5.06
C ARG A 209 -7.04 -15.22 -5.65
N SER A 210 -5.85 -14.65 -5.51
CA SER A 210 -4.60 -15.30 -5.97
C SER A 210 -4.31 -16.59 -5.22
N MET A 211 -4.56 -16.64 -3.90
CA MET A 211 -4.43 -17.88 -3.12
C MET A 211 -5.45 -18.94 -3.54
N VAL A 212 -6.70 -18.53 -3.80
CA VAL A 212 -7.76 -19.43 -4.28
C VAL A 212 -7.45 -19.99 -5.67
N ASN A 213 -6.97 -19.14 -6.59
CA ASN A 213 -6.51 -19.55 -7.91
C ASN A 213 -5.37 -20.58 -7.83
N GLN A 214 -4.39 -20.35 -6.95
CA GLN A 214 -3.28 -21.28 -6.78
C GLN A 214 -3.72 -22.59 -6.14
N LEU A 215 -4.64 -22.54 -5.16
CA LEU A 215 -5.22 -23.72 -4.54
C LEU A 215 -5.93 -24.60 -5.58
N GLU A 216 -6.72 -23.98 -6.48
CA GLU A 216 -7.35 -24.66 -7.61
C GLU A 216 -6.31 -25.39 -8.47
N MET A 217 -5.26 -24.69 -8.90
CA MET A 217 -4.19 -25.27 -9.72
C MET A 217 -3.48 -26.44 -9.03
N MET A 218 -3.13 -26.29 -7.75
CA MET A 218 -2.52 -27.36 -6.95
C MET A 218 -3.42 -28.59 -6.85
N PHE A 219 -4.74 -28.37 -6.71
CA PHE A 219 -5.71 -29.45 -6.65
C PHE A 219 -5.88 -30.17 -7.99
N ILE A 220 -5.84 -29.46 -9.12
CA ILE A 220 -5.88 -30.06 -10.47
C ILE A 220 -4.68 -30.97 -10.69
N VAL A 221 -3.47 -30.47 -10.39
CA VAL A 221 -2.25 -31.25 -10.54
C VAL A 221 -2.31 -32.51 -9.67
N PHE A 222 -2.70 -32.38 -8.40
CA PHE A 222 -2.91 -33.52 -7.51
C PHE A 222 -3.90 -34.54 -8.09
N SER A 223 -5.04 -34.08 -8.61
CA SER A 223 -6.11 -34.93 -9.12
C SER A 223 -5.67 -35.68 -10.38
N SER A 224 -4.94 -35.01 -11.28
CA SER A 224 -4.35 -35.61 -12.47
C SER A 224 -3.32 -36.71 -12.11
N LEU A 225 -2.42 -36.43 -11.17
CA LEU A 225 -1.42 -37.39 -10.71
C LEU A 225 -2.06 -38.60 -10.00
N SER A 226 -3.08 -38.36 -9.17
CA SER A 226 -3.80 -39.41 -8.47
C SER A 226 -4.51 -40.36 -9.45
N ASN A 227 -5.19 -39.81 -10.46
CA ASN A 227 -5.89 -40.59 -11.48
C ASN A 227 -4.93 -41.47 -12.32
N ARG A 228 -3.72 -40.96 -12.64
CA ARG A 228 -2.68 -41.77 -13.31
C ARG A 228 -2.20 -42.95 -12.47
N LYS A 229 -1.98 -42.76 -11.16
CA LYS A 229 -1.57 -43.84 -10.24
C LYS A 229 -2.62 -44.95 -10.17
N VAL A 230 -3.91 -44.59 -10.14
CA VAL A 230 -5.03 -45.57 -10.15
C VAL A 230 -5.12 -46.34 -11.47
N GLY A 231 -4.94 -45.67 -12.62
CA GLY A 231 -4.94 -46.32 -13.94
C GLY A 231 -3.81 -47.35 -14.09
N ASN A 232 -2.60 -47.01 -13.63
CA ASN A 232 -1.44 -47.91 -13.69
C ASN A 232 -1.57 -49.11 -12.75
N SER A 233 -2.20 -48.96 -11.58
CA SER A 233 -2.45 -50.06 -10.66
C SER A 233 -3.44 -51.09 -11.23
N LYS A 234 -4.53 -50.63 -11.86
CA LYS A 234 -5.52 -51.51 -12.52
C LYS A 234 -4.92 -52.28 -13.71
N ASN A 235 -4.01 -51.67 -14.47
CA ASN A 235 -3.33 -52.32 -15.59
C ASN A 235 -2.29 -53.36 -15.15
N ARG A 236 -1.74 -53.27 -13.93
CA ARG A 236 -0.85 -54.30 -13.36
C ARG A 236 -1.63 -55.52 -12.85
N ILE A 237 -2.86 -55.34 -12.38
CA ILE A 237 -3.70 -56.45 -11.89
C ILE A 237 -4.26 -57.28 -13.06
N LYS A 238 -4.50 -56.68 -14.23
CA LYS A 238 -4.93 -57.40 -15.45
C LYS A 238 -3.80 -58.15 -16.20
N LYS A 239 -2.55 -58.04 -15.75
CA LYS A 239 -1.37 -58.67 -16.37
C LYS A 239 -0.76 -59.80 -15.51
N LYS A 240 -1.46 -60.23 -14.48
CA LYS A 240 -1.18 -61.47 -13.73
C LYS A 240 -2.35 -62.42 -13.93
#